data_AF-A0A957U9L3-F1
#
_entry.id   AF-A0A957U9L3-F1
#
_cell.length_a   1.000
_cell.length_b   1.000
_cell.length_c   1.000
_cell.angle_alpha   90.00
_cell.angle_beta   90.00
_cell.angle_gamma   90.00
#
_symmetry.space_group_name_H-M   'P 1'
#
loop_
_entity.id
_entity.type
_entity.pdbx_description
1 polymer ?
#
loop_
_entity_poly.entity_id
_entity_poly.type
_entity_poly.pdbx_seq_one_letter_code
_entity_poly.pdbx_strand_id
1 'polypeptide(L)'
;RRLENMPPVEGGDTYLQPLNMSPAGQFPGTRGESEPEPVTWIAPLVEDRARRLVRREANDLRRKGASIVRKDGGSFDDWAAQFYDGWMSAAGEELAATVAATARATGRSETTLANAVTGALWERTKRSLAQVRMVVDECGAVGERAEDALERYADTIEEAGAQTLAASLMAALVEVGGTHATRN
;
A
#
# COMPACT_ATOMS: atom_id res chain seq x y z
N ARG A 1 14.36 44.71 52.46
CA ARG A 1 12.99 44.77 51.91
C ARG A 1 12.76 46.01 51.02
N ARG A 2 13.63 46.30 50.04
CA ARG A 2 13.39 47.35 49.02
C ARG A 2 13.36 46.81 47.58
N LEU A 3 13.80 45.57 47.36
CA LEU A 3 13.90 44.96 46.03
C LEU A 3 12.79 43.92 45.75
N GLU A 4 11.90 43.68 46.72
CA GLU A 4 10.79 42.70 46.59
C GLU A 4 9.53 43.31 45.96
N ASN A 5 9.45 44.64 45.85
CA ASN A 5 8.31 45.39 45.30
C ASN A 5 8.69 46.13 44.00
N MET A 6 9.56 45.54 43.19
CA MET A 6 9.72 46.02 41.82
C MET A 6 8.60 45.42 40.96
N PRO A 7 7.96 46.23 40.09
CA PRO A 7 7.05 45.69 39.10
C PRO A 7 7.81 44.71 38.19
N PRO A 8 7.14 43.63 37.73
CA PRO A 8 7.77 42.65 36.85
C PRO A 8 8.28 43.34 35.59
N VAL A 9 9.49 42.96 35.15
CA VAL A 9 10.08 43.49 33.91
C VAL A 9 9.27 42.96 32.74
N GLU A 10 8.80 43.87 31.90
CA GLU A 10 7.96 43.57 30.75
C GLU A 10 8.72 42.67 29.76
N GLY A 11 8.22 41.45 29.53
CA GLY A 11 8.85 40.45 28.66
C GLY A 11 9.90 39.52 29.32
N GLY A 12 10.06 39.56 30.65
CA GLY A 12 11.11 38.82 31.36
C GLY A 12 10.99 37.28 31.36
N ASP A 13 9.79 36.74 31.15
CA ASP A 13 9.52 35.29 31.27
C ASP A 13 9.40 34.56 29.93
N THR A 14 9.77 35.20 28.81
CA THR A 14 9.63 34.60 27.47
C THR A 14 10.80 33.67 27.08
N TYR A 15 11.89 33.65 27.84
CA TYR A 15 13.12 32.97 27.41
C TYR A 15 13.34 31.55 27.97
N LEU A 16 12.45 31.03 28.82
CA LEU A 16 12.64 29.71 29.46
C LEU A 16 11.49 28.71 29.22
N GLN A 17 10.74 28.86 28.14
CA GLN A 17 9.91 27.74 27.65
C GLN A 17 10.77 26.81 26.81
N PRO A 18 10.97 25.53 27.20
CA PRO A 18 11.52 24.55 26.29
C PRO A 18 10.56 24.44 25.08
N LEU A 19 11.14 24.47 23.88
CA LEU A 19 10.47 24.53 22.56
C LEU A 19 9.35 23.50 22.28
N ASN A 20 9.06 22.60 23.22
CA ASN A 20 8.11 21.50 23.10
C ASN A 20 7.04 21.45 24.21
N MET A 21 6.88 22.48 25.04
CA MET A 21 5.81 22.52 26.05
C MET A 21 4.84 23.68 25.81
N SER A 22 3.58 23.34 25.54
CA SER A 22 2.46 24.28 25.54
C SER A 22 2.13 24.75 26.97
N PRO A 23 1.64 25.98 27.19
CA PRO A 23 1.37 26.52 28.51
C PRO A 23 0.31 25.73 29.29
N ALA A 24 0.57 25.43 30.56
CA ALA A 24 -0.41 24.79 31.45
C ALA A 24 -1.62 25.72 31.65
N GLY A 25 -2.78 25.30 31.15
CA GLY A 25 -4.03 26.08 31.11
C GLY A 25 -4.60 26.25 29.71
N GLN A 26 -3.80 26.01 28.66
CA GLN A 26 -4.30 25.69 27.33
C GLN A 26 -4.34 24.17 27.19
N PHE A 27 -5.53 23.59 27.28
CA PHE A 27 -5.73 22.28 26.68
C PHE A 27 -5.49 22.44 25.17
N PRO A 28 -4.54 21.74 24.55
CA PRO A 28 -4.44 21.70 23.10
C PRO A 28 -5.72 21.04 22.59
N GLY A 29 -6.66 21.85 22.12
CA GLY A 29 -7.95 21.34 21.69
C GLY A 29 -8.82 22.34 20.95
N THR A 30 -8.30 23.47 20.46
CA THR A 30 -9.16 24.42 19.72
C THR A 30 -8.43 25.35 18.76
N ARG A 31 -7.49 24.84 17.95
CA ARG A 31 -7.18 25.47 16.65
C ARG A 31 -6.44 24.53 15.71
N GLY A 32 -7.20 23.81 14.88
CA GLY A 32 -6.77 23.40 13.55
C GLY A 32 -5.42 22.68 13.43
N GLU A 33 -5.08 21.79 14.36
CA GLU A 33 -4.23 20.67 13.99
C GLU A 33 -5.06 19.86 12.99
N SER A 34 -4.81 20.09 11.70
CA SER A 34 -5.31 19.21 10.67
C SER A 34 -4.94 17.81 11.11
N GLU A 35 -5.92 17.00 11.53
CA GLU A 35 -5.75 15.54 11.52
C GLU A 35 -5.05 15.25 10.20
N PRO A 36 -3.87 14.58 10.19
CA PRO A 36 -3.21 14.27 8.95
C PRO A 36 -4.27 13.61 8.09
N GLU A 37 -4.61 14.24 6.96
CA GLU A 37 -5.52 13.71 5.94
C GLU A 37 -5.23 12.21 5.91
N PRO A 38 -6.20 11.32 6.23
CA PRO A 38 -5.92 9.94 6.60
C PRO A 38 -5.01 9.22 5.59
N VAL A 39 -5.03 9.69 4.35
CA VAL A 39 -4.16 9.35 3.21
C VAL A 39 -2.65 9.48 3.49
N THR A 40 -2.20 10.49 4.24
CA THR A 40 -0.78 10.86 4.37
C THR A 40 0.07 9.89 5.18
N TRP A 41 -0.46 9.28 6.25
CA TRP A 41 0.28 8.30 7.05
C TRP A 41 0.11 6.86 6.56
N ILE A 42 -0.97 6.55 5.82
CA ILE A 42 -1.26 5.22 5.29
C ILE A 42 -0.40 4.93 4.04
N ALA A 43 -0.15 5.94 3.22
CA ALA A 43 0.65 5.82 1.99
C ALA A 43 1.96 5.01 2.16
N PRO A 44 2.86 5.33 3.10
CA PRO A 44 4.11 4.58 3.27
C PRO A 44 3.90 3.11 3.68
N LEU A 45 2.82 2.79 4.41
CA LEU A 45 2.49 1.42 4.78
C LEU A 45 1.99 0.61 3.58
N VAL A 46 1.13 1.23 2.76
CA VAL A 46 0.62 0.62 1.53
C VAL A 46 1.77 0.39 0.55
N GLU A 47 2.67 1.36 0.40
CA GLU A 47 3.86 1.24 -0.46
C GLU A 47 4.79 0.10 -0.01
N ASP A 48 5.08 -0.03 1.30
CA ASP A 48 5.92 -1.13 1.80
C ASP A 48 5.27 -2.49 1.53
N ARG A 49 3.96 -2.63 1.79
CA ARG A 49 3.22 -3.87 1.54
C ARG A 49 3.17 -4.20 0.05
N ALA A 50 2.86 -3.23 -0.79
CA ALA A 50 2.86 -3.41 -2.24
C ALA A 50 4.23 -3.87 -2.75
N ARG A 51 5.31 -3.27 -2.26
CA ARG A 51 6.69 -3.67 -2.60
C ARG A 51 6.99 -5.11 -2.20
N ARG A 52 6.59 -5.56 -1.01
CA ARG A 52 6.79 -6.95 -0.56
C ARG A 52 6.02 -7.95 -1.41
N LEU A 53 4.75 -7.66 -1.68
CA LEU A 53 3.87 -8.53 -2.47
C LEU A 53 4.37 -8.70 -3.92
N VAL A 54 4.82 -7.60 -4.52
CA VAL A 54 5.40 -7.55 -5.87
C VAL A 54 6.73 -8.30 -5.93
N ARG A 55 7.62 -8.08 -4.96
CA ARG A 55 8.88 -8.83 -4.87
C ARG A 55 8.63 -10.32 -4.69
N ARG A 56 7.65 -10.70 -3.87
CA ARG A 56 7.26 -12.11 -3.71
C ARG A 56 6.81 -12.71 -5.03
N GLU A 57 5.95 -12.01 -5.76
CA GLU A 57 5.47 -12.45 -7.07
C GLU A 57 6.62 -12.64 -8.06
N ALA A 58 7.47 -11.63 -8.23
CA ALA A 58 8.62 -11.70 -9.13
C ALA A 58 9.54 -12.88 -8.76
N ASN A 59 9.84 -13.05 -7.46
CA ASN A 59 10.67 -14.16 -7.00
C ASN A 59 10.03 -15.55 -7.23
N ASP A 60 8.72 -15.69 -7.02
CA ASP A 60 8.02 -16.94 -7.28
C ASP A 60 7.93 -17.24 -8.79
N LEU A 61 7.75 -16.24 -9.64
CA LEU A 61 7.81 -16.38 -11.10
C LEU A 61 9.21 -16.84 -11.56
N ARG A 62 10.29 -16.20 -11.08
CA ARG A 62 11.68 -16.57 -11.40
C ARG A 62 12.04 -17.98 -10.93
N ARG A 63 11.57 -18.39 -9.74
CA ARG A 63 11.97 -19.67 -9.14
C ARG A 63 11.05 -20.82 -9.52
N LYS A 64 9.75 -20.68 -9.24
CA LYS A 64 8.75 -21.73 -9.45
C LYS A 64 8.23 -21.71 -10.88
N GLY A 65 7.86 -20.53 -11.39
CA GLY A 65 7.37 -20.37 -12.76
C GLY A 65 8.37 -20.90 -13.79
N ALA A 66 9.60 -20.39 -13.77
CA ALA A 66 10.67 -20.87 -14.67
C ALA A 66 10.98 -22.37 -14.52
N SER A 67 10.81 -22.94 -13.33
CA SER A 67 11.01 -24.38 -13.09
C SER A 67 9.89 -25.23 -13.70
N ILE A 68 8.64 -24.74 -13.65
CA ILE A 68 7.47 -25.40 -14.26
C ILE A 68 7.55 -25.32 -15.77
N VAL A 69 7.86 -24.14 -16.32
CA VAL A 69 7.99 -23.94 -17.77
C VAL A 69 9.09 -24.78 -18.39
N ARG A 70 10.22 -24.99 -17.68
CA ARG A 70 11.29 -25.91 -18.11
C ARG A 70 10.86 -27.37 -18.15
N LYS A 71 9.85 -27.76 -17.38
CA LYS A 71 9.29 -29.10 -17.39
C LYS A 71 8.18 -29.13 -18.45
N ASP A 72 8.57 -29.46 -19.68
CA ASP A 72 7.65 -29.63 -20.81
C ASP A 72 6.40 -30.44 -20.41
N GLY A 73 5.20 -29.92 -20.68
CA GLY A 73 3.97 -30.67 -20.41
C GLY A 73 2.65 -29.91 -20.24
N GLY A 74 2.55 -28.62 -20.60
CA GLY A 74 1.27 -27.88 -20.53
C GLY A 74 0.77 -27.56 -19.11
N SER A 75 1.58 -27.82 -18.08
CA SER A 75 1.20 -27.62 -16.67
C SER A 75 1.32 -26.18 -16.17
N PHE A 76 1.87 -25.27 -17.00
CA PHE A 76 2.11 -23.89 -16.61
C PHE A 76 0.82 -23.11 -16.38
N ASP A 77 -0.19 -23.32 -17.21
CA ASP A 77 -1.46 -22.58 -17.13
C ASP A 77 -2.23 -22.87 -15.84
N ASP A 78 -2.27 -24.14 -15.46
CA ASP A 78 -2.88 -24.61 -14.21
C ASP A 78 -2.07 -24.11 -13.01
N TRP A 79 -0.74 -24.18 -13.09
CA TRP A 79 0.15 -23.66 -12.06
C TRP A 79 -0.04 -22.16 -11.86
N ALA A 80 -0.10 -21.37 -12.94
CA ALA A 80 -0.25 -19.93 -12.89
C ALA A 80 -1.60 -19.54 -12.27
N ALA A 81 -2.68 -20.24 -12.63
CA ALA A 81 -3.98 -20.03 -12.03
C ALA A 81 -3.97 -20.28 -10.52
N GLN A 82 -3.40 -21.41 -10.07
CA GLN A 82 -3.29 -21.75 -8.64
C GLN A 82 -2.37 -20.79 -7.88
N PHE A 83 -1.26 -20.39 -8.50
CA PHE A 83 -0.32 -19.44 -7.93
C PHE A 83 -1.00 -18.10 -7.66
N TYR A 84 -1.74 -17.55 -8.63
CA TYR A 84 -2.39 -16.25 -8.48
C TYR A 84 -3.58 -16.27 -7.54
N ASP A 85 -4.32 -17.38 -7.44
CA ASP A 85 -5.35 -17.57 -6.42
C ASP A 85 -4.76 -17.53 -5.00
N GLY A 86 -3.68 -18.30 -4.78
CA GLY A 86 -2.95 -18.28 -3.51
C GLY A 86 -2.29 -16.93 -3.20
N TRP A 87 -1.77 -16.25 -4.23
CA TRP A 87 -1.21 -14.91 -4.08
C TRP A 87 -2.28 -13.90 -3.65
N MET A 88 -3.48 -13.97 -4.21
CA MET A 88 -4.61 -13.09 -3.87
C MET A 88 -4.99 -13.25 -2.39
N SER A 89 -5.18 -14.49 -1.94
CA SER A 89 -5.50 -14.79 -0.54
C SER A 89 -4.44 -14.23 0.41
N ALA A 90 -3.15 -14.49 0.14
CA ALA A 90 -2.06 -13.99 0.97
C ALA A 90 -1.93 -12.46 0.93
N ALA A 91 -2.21 -11.82 -0.22
CA ALA A 91 -2.21 -10.36 -0.34
C ALA A 91 -3.33 -9.71 0.49
N GLY A 92 -4.52 -10.30 0.51
CA GLY A 92 -5.63 -9.85 1.34
C GLY A 92 -5.30 -9.93 2.83
N GLU A 93 -4.72 -11.04 3.28
CA GLU A 93 -4.27 -11.23 4.67
C GLU A 93 -3.21 -10.21 5.08
N GLU A 94 -2.20 -9.97 4.25
CA GLU A 94 -1.14 -9.00 4.54
C GLU A 94 -1.65 -7.55 4.64
N LEU A 95 -2.72 -7.22 3.92
CA LEU A 95 -3.32 -5.88 3.91
C LEU A 95 -4.40 -5.70 4.97
N ALA A 96 -4.90 -6.77 5.59
CA ALA A 96 -6.00 -6.71 6.57
C ALA A 96 -5.72 -5.72 7.71
N ALA A 97 -4.50 -5.72 8.26
CA ALA A 97 -4.13 -4.78 9.33
C ALA A 97 -4.15 -3.31 8.86
N THR A 98 -3.67 -3.04 7.64
CA THR A 98 -3.70 -1.70 7.05
C THR A 98 -5.14 -1.25 6.78
N VAL A 99 -5.99 -2.14 6.28
CA VAL A 99 -7.42 -1.87 6.06
C VAL A 99 -8.12 -1.55 7.38
N ALA A 100 -7.91 -2.36 8.42
CA ALA A 100 -8.51 -2.13 9.73
C ALA A 100 -8.02 -0.82 10.36
N ALA A 101 -6.74 -0.49 10.21
CA ALA A 101 -6.19 0.78 10.70
C ALA A 101 -6.77 1.98 9.94
N THR A 102 -6.92 1.86 8.61
CA THR A 102 -7.57 2.86 7.76
C THR A 102 -9.02 3.06 8.15
N ALA A 103 -9.77 1.99 8.37
CA ALA A 103 -11.16 2.01 8.79
C ALA A 103 -11.35 2.80 10.08
N ARG A 104 -10.50 2.53 11.09
CA ARG A 104 -10.52 3.24 12.38
C ARG A 104 -10.17 4.72 12.23
N ALA A 105 -9.12 5.04 11.48
CA ALA A 105 -8.68 6.42 11.29
C ALA A 105 -9.66 7.27 10.48
N THR A 106 -10.44 6.65 9.58
CA THR A 106 -11.41 7.35 8.73
C THR A 106 -12.85 7.28 9.25
N GLY A 107 -13.10 6.54 10.34
CA GLY A 107 -14.45 6.26 10.84
C GLY A 107 -15.31 5.42 9.90
N ARG A 108 -14.70 4.65 9.00
CA ARG A 108 -15.40 3.88 7.94
C ARG A 108 -15.60 2.41 8.29
N SER A 109 -16.51 1.78 7.57
CA SER A 109 -16.73 0.32 7.62
C SER A 109 -15.50 -0.43 7.11
N GLU A 110 -14.91 -1.26 7.98
CA GLU A 110 -13.79 -2.14 7.64
C GLU A 110 -14.18 -3.09 6.49
N THR A 111 -15.39 -3.65 6.51
CA THR A 111 -15.89 -4.53 5.45
C THR A 111 -15.93 -3.84 4.09
N THR A 112 -16.35 -2.57 4.03
CA THR A 112 -16.43 -1.84 2.76
C THR A 112 -15.04 -1.58 2.18
N LEU A 113 -14.08 -1.18 3.03
CA LEU A 113 -12.70 -0.98 2.61
C LEU A 113 -12.03 -2.30 2.21
N ALA A 114 -12.27 -3.38 2.95
CA ALA A 114 -11.77 -4.71 2.64
C ALA A 114 -12.28 -5.19 1.26
N ASN A 115 -13.56 -4.98 0.96
CA ASN A 115 -14.15 -5.33 -0.33
C ASN A 115 -13.53 -4.53 -1.48
N ALA A 116 -13.28 -3.23 -1.29
CA ALA A 116 -12.67 -2.38 -2.30
C ALA A 116 -11.21 -2.77 -2.59
N VAL A 117 -10.44 -3.01 -1.53
CA VAL A 117 -9.06 -3.51 -1.63
C VAL A 117 -9.02 -4.87 -2.32
N THR A 118 -9.93 -5.78 -1.96
CA THR A 118 -10.06 -7.10 -2.60
C THR A 118 -10.38 -6.97 -4.08
N GLY A 119 -11.29 -6.05 -4.46
CA GLY A 119 -11.58 -5.75 -5.87
C GLY A 119 -10.36 -5.24 -6.63
N ALA A 120 -9.60 -4.30 -6.06
CA ALA A 120 -8.38 -3.79 -6.67
C ALA A 120 -7.31 -4.89 -6.84
N LEU A 121 -7.13 -5.75 -5.84
CA LEU A 121 -6.23 -6.90 -5.91
C LEU A 121 -6.66 -7.88 -7.00
N TRP A 122 -7.95 -8.19 -7.10
CA TRP A 122 -8.50 -9.11 -8.08
C TRP A 122 -8.25 -8.65 -9.52
N GLU A 123 -8.56 -7.39 -9.83
CA GLU A 123 -8.33 -6.82 -11.16
C GLU A 123 -6.86 -6.83 -11.55
N ARG A 124 -5.99 -6.44 -10.61
CA ARG A 124 -4.54 -6.47 -10.79
C ARG A 124 -4.01 -7.89 -11.01
N THR A 125 -4.53 -8.85 -10.25
CA THR A 125 -4.15 -10.27 -10.33
C THR A 125 -4.56 -10.89 -11.65
N LYS A 126 -5.79 -10.64 -12.10
CA LYS A 126 -6.25 -11.07 -13.44
C LYS A 126 -5.39 -10.51 -14.56
N ARG A 127 -5.06 -9.23 -14.48
CA ARG A 127 -4.18 -8.59 -15.47
C ARG A 127 -2.80 -9.24 -15.47
N SER A 128 -2.20 -9.45 -14.30
CA SER A 128 -0.88 -10.09 -14.19
C SER A 128 -0.90 -11.52 -14.73
N LEU A 129 -1.91 -12.32 -14.39
CA LEU A 129 -2.09 -13.68 -14.93
C LEU A 129 -2.18 -13.67 -16.47
N ALA A 130 -2.98 -12.78 -17.05
CA ALA A 130 -3.11 -12.68 -18.50
C ALA A 130 -1.79 -12.29 -19.18
N GLN A 131 -1.02 -11.37 -18.57
CA GLN A 131 0.29 -10.96 -19.07
C GLN A 131 1.31 -12.09 -18.98
N VAL A 132 1.35 -12.83 -17.86
CA VAL A 132 2.24 -13.99 -17.70
C VAL A 132 2.00 -15.04 -18.78
N ARG A 133 0.72 -15.35 -19.05
CA ARG A 133 0.34 -16.31 -20.10
C ARG A 133 0.80 -15.85 -21.47
N MET A 134 0.47 -14.60 -21.82
CA MET A 134 0.89 -13.98 -23.07
C MET A 134 2.40 -14.02 -23.26
N VAL A 135 3.17 -13.68 -22.23
CA VAL A 135 4.64 -13.71 -22.27
C VAL A 135 5.19 -15.10 -22.56
N VAL A 136 4.61 -16.15 -21.96
CA VAL A 136 5.04 -17.53 -22.17
C VAL A 136 4.59 -18.07 -23.53
N ASP A 137 3.38 -17.72 -23.98
CA ASP A 137 2.86 -18.16 -25.27
C ASP A 137 3.62 -17.51 -26.44
N GLU A 138 3.99 -16.24 -26.32
CA GLU A 138 4.63 -15.46 -27.39
C GLU A 138 6.15 -15.65 -27.45
N CYS A 139 6.80 -16.17 -26.40
CA CYS A 139 8.27 -16.27 -26.36
C CYS A 139 8.84 -17.09 -27.53
N GLY A 140 8.13 -18.15 -27.94
CA GLY A 140 8.53 -19.00 -29.06
C GLY A 140 8.54 -18.29 -30.41
N ALA A 141 7.66 -17.30 -30.60
CA ALA A 141 7.61 -16.50 -31.83
C ALA A 141 8.84 -15.57 -31.96
N VAL A 142 9.43 -15.19 -30.83
CA VAL A 142 10.60 -14.29 -30.76
C VAL A 142 11.92 -15.09 -30.64
N GLY A 143 11.86 -16.42 -30.59
CA GLY A 143 13.03 -17.27 -30.37
C GLY A 143 13.62 -17.17 -28.95
N GLU A 144 12.83 -16.64 -28.00
CA GLU A 144 13.20 -16.51 -26.59
C GLU A 144 12.76 -17.79 -25.84
N ARG A 145 13.59 -18.26 -24.90
CA ARG A 145 13.17 -19.37 -24.04
C ARG A 145 12.13 -18.86 -23.05
N ALA A 146 11.15 -19.69 -22.76
CA ALA A 146 10.04 -19.30 -21.90
C ALA A 146 10.48 -18.96 -20.45
N GLU A 147 11.58 -19.56 -19.96
CA GLU A 147 12.18 -19.13 -18.68
C GLU A 147 12.77 -17.72 -18.71
N ASP A 148 13.43 -17.34 -19.82
CA ASP A 148 14.06 -16.02 -19.99
C ASP A 148 12.98 -14.94 -20.13
N ALA A 149 11.90 -15.27 -20.87
CA ALA A 149 10.73 -14.41 -21.01
C ALA A 149 10.05 -14.13 -19.67
N LEU A 150 9.93 -15.16 -18.81
CA LEU A 150 9.41 -15.00 -17.45
C LEU A 150 10.32 -14.16 -16.55
N GLU A 151 11.63 -14.33 -16.66
CA GLU A 151 12.60 -13.54 -15.90
C GLU A 151 12.51 -12.05 -16.27
N ARG A 152 12.47 -11.74 -17.57
CA ARG A 152 12.26 -10.38 -18.08
C ARG A 152 10.94 -9.77 -17.61
N TYR A 153 9.86 -10.55 -17.61
CA TYR A 153 8.58 -10.08 -17.08
C TYR A 153 8.63 -9.84 -15.56
N ALA A 154 9.31 -10.71 -14.81
CA ALA A 154 9.52 -10.53 -13.37
C ALA A 154 10.32 -9.26 -13.06
N ASP A 155 11.33 -8.92 -13.88
CA ASP A 155 12.08 -7.66 -13.78
C ASP A 155 11.17 -6.44 -14.00
N THR A 156 10.29 -6.51 -15.00
CA THR A 156 9.30 -5.46 -15.28
C THR A 156 8.34 -5.25 -14.11
N ILE A 157 7.87 -6.35 -13.51
CA ILE A 157 7.04 -6.30 -12.28
C ILE A 157 7.81 -5.66 -11.13
N GLU A 158 9.08 -6.00 -10.94
CA GLU A 158 9.86 -5.49 -9.82
C GLU A 158 10.16 -3.98 -9.96
N GLU A 159 10.37 -3.50 -11.18
CA GLU A 159 10.64 -2.08 -11.46
C GLU A 159 9.41 -1.18 -11.24
N ALA A 160 8.26 -1.54 -11.82
CA ALA A 160 7.08 -0.67 -11.86
C ALA A 160 5.84 -1.20 -11.11
N GLY A 161 5.82 -2.49 -10.81
CA GLY A 161 4.66 -3.17 -10.24
C GLY A 161 4.32 -2.70 -8.82
N ALA A 162 5.34 -2.37 -8.01
CA ALA A 162 5.14 -1.90 -6.64
C ALA A 162 4.41 -0.56 -6.61
N GLN A 163 4.84 0.39 -7.43
CA GLN A 163 4.20 1.71 -7.54
C GLN A 163 2.78 1.59 -8.08
N THR A 164 2.57 0.77 -9.11
CA THR A 164 1.24 0.54 -9.71
C THR A 164 0.27 -0.10 -8.71
N LEU A 165 0.73 -1.10 -7.95
CA LEU A 165 -0.07 -1.75 -6.92
C LEU A 165 -0.38 -0.78 -5.77
N ALA A 166 0.62 -0.04 -5.29
CA ALA A 166 0.41 0.95 -4.23
C ALA A 166 -0.61 2.01 -4.65
N ALA A 167 -0.51 2.55 -5.87
CA ALA A 167 -1.47 3.52 -6.40
C ALA A 167 -2.89 2.95 -6.47
N SER A 168 -3.05 1.70 -6.92
CA SER A 168 -4.35 1.03 -7.00
C SER A 168 -4.97 0.80 -5.62
N LEU A 169 -4.16 0.38 -4.64
CA LEU A 169 -4.59 0.18 -3.26
C LEU A 169 -4.95 1.50 -2.58
N MET A 170 -4.14 2.55 -2.79
CA MET A 170 -4.45 3.89 -2.28
C MET A 170 -5.74 4.44 -2.88
N ALA A 171 -5.95 4.28 -4.19
CA ALA A 171 -7.21 4.65 -4.83
C ALA A 171 -8.39 3.90 -4.20
N ALA A 172 -8.30 2.58 -3.98
CA ALA A 172 -9.36 1.81 -3.34
C ALA A 172 -9.66 2.27 -1.89
N LEU A 173 -8.63 2.64 -1.13
CA LEU A 173 -8.77 3.15 0.24
C LEU A 173 -9.33 4.58 0.29
N VAL A 174 -9.07 5.40 -0.74
CA VAL A 174 -9.48 6.82 -0.81
C VAL A 174 -10.83 7.02 -1.51
N GLU A 175 -11.10 6.39 -2.66
CA GLU A 175 -12.30 6.61 -3.49
C GLU A 175 -13.59 6.16 -2.81
N VAL A 176 -13.56 5.05 -2.06
CA VAL A 176 -14.67 4.63 -1.17
C VAL A 176 -14.95 5.66 -0.08
N GLY A 177 -14.07 6.66 0.06
CA GLY A 177 -14.19 7.77 0.95
C GLY A 177 -14.87 9.02 0.48
N GLY A 178 -15.05 9.19 -0.84
CA GLY A 178 -15.61 10.40 -1.42
C GLY A 178 -17.14 10.42 -1.44
N THR A 179 -17.82 9.30 -1.21
CA THR A 179 -19.26 9.16 -1.51
C THR A 179 -20.21 9.62 -0.39
N HIS A 180 -19.73 10.19 0.71
CA HIS A 180 -20.59 10.68 1.81
C HIS A 180 -20.67 12.20 1.98
N ALA A 181 -20.13 13.01 1.06
CA ALA A 181 -20.10 14.48 1.22
C ALA A 181 -21.15 15.28 0.43
N THR A 182 -22.09 14.65 -0.29
CA THR A 182 -23.16 15.39 -0.99
C THR A 182 -24.52 14.70 -0.89
N ARG A 183 -25.25 15.01 0.19
CA ARG A 183 -26.71 14.99 0.19
C ARG A 183 -27.22 15.97 1.25
N ASN A 184 -27.35 17.24 0.85
CA ASN A 184 -28.31 18.19 1.43
C ASN A 184 -29.60 18.09 0.60
#